data_AF-A0AAW0L8C9-F1
#
_entry.id   AF-A0AAW0L8C9-F1
#
_cell.length_a   1.000
_cell.length_b   1.000
_cell.length_c   1.000
_cell.angle_alpha   90.00
_cell.angle_beta   90.00
_cell.angle_gamma   90.00
#
_symmetry.space_group_name_H-M   'P 1'
#
loop_
_entity.id
_entity.type
_entity.pdbx_description
1 polymer ?
#
loop_
_entity_poly.entity_id
_entity_poly.type
_entity_poly.pdbx_seq_one_letter_code
_entity_poly.pdbx_strand_id
1 'polypeptide(L)'
;MIDIRLRDLPSFVKTIDPNEIVFRSVIDALERAPSASEIIVHTFDELKQEVLRALSTCFLMLNSKAHNSVIYVSFGSIAVLTPSQLVKIGWGLANSEHPFLWIIRPDLVEGESTILSHRGVLTHFG
;
A
#
# COMPACT_ATOMS: atom_id res chain seq x y z
N MET A 1 28.34 3.37 2.69
CA MET A 1 27.44 2.39 2.04
C MET A 1 26.45 1.93 3.09
N ILE A 2 25.15 1.99 2.80
CA ILE A 2 24.06 1.67 3.74
C ILE A 2 24.10 0.16 4.07
N ASP A 3 23.96 -0.18 5.35
CA ASP A 3 23.87 -1.58 5.82
C ASP A 3 22.47 -2.15 5.52
N ILE A 4 22.31 -2.70 4.31
CA ILE A 4 21.08 -3.38 3.89
C ILE A 4 21.22 -4.87 4.22
N ARG A 5 20.31 -5.39 5.04
CA ARG A 5 20.29 -6.81 5.39
C ARG A 5 19.40 -7.58 4.41
N LEU A 6 19.66 -8.89 4.28
CA LEU A 6 18.83 -9.77 3.45
C LEU A 6 17.34 -9.71 3.84
N ARG A 7 17.01 -9.45 5.11
CA ARG A 7 15.61 -9.30 5.55
C ARG A 7 14.92 -8.04 5.02
N ASP A 8 15.68 -7.01 4.66
CA ASP A 8 15.16 -5.73 4.18
C ASP A 8 14.83 -5.76 2.69
N LEU A 9 15.33 -6.77 1.97
CA LEU A 9 15.04 -6.95 0.55
C LEU A 9 13.61 -7.48 0.31
N PRO A 10 13.04 -7.28 -0.89
CA PRO A 10 11.76 -7.89 -1.27
C PRO A 10 11.78 -9.43 -1.17
N SER A 11 10.62 -10.06 -0.96
CA SER A 11 10.55 -11.53 -0.83
C SER A 11 11.02 -12.28 -2.08
N PHE A 12 10.75 -11.74 -3.27
CA PHE A 12 11.11 -12.36 -4.55
C PHE A 12 12.63 -12.46 -4.78
N VAL A 13 13.45 -11.65 -4.10
CA VAL A 13 14.93 -11.81 -4.17
C VAL A 13 15.48 -12.78 -3.11
N LYS A 14 14.65 -13.29 -2.21
CA LYS A 14 15.04 -14.26 -1.16
C LYS A 14 14.71 -15.70 -1.57
N THR A 15 14.82 -15.99 -2.86
CA THR A 15 14.55 -17.30 -3.45
C THR A 15 15.83 -17.99 -3.86
N ILE A 16 15.84 -19.32 -3.85
CA ILE A 16 16.89 -20.16 -4.46
C ILE A 16 16.40 -20.84 -5.74
N ASP A 17 15.14 -20.62 -6.11
CA ASP A 17 14.58 -21.14 -7.36
C ASP A 17 15.13 -20.32 -8.54
N PRO A 18 15.96 -20.92 -9.42
CA PRO A 18 16.51 -20.22 -10.57
C PRO A 18 15.45 -19.84 -11.62
N ASN A 19 14.23 -20.37 -11.51
CA ASN A 19 13.11 -20.10 -12.42
C ASN A 19 12.09 -19.10 -11.86
N GLU A 20 12.37 -18.46 -10.72
CA GLU A 20 11.48 -17.44 -10.19
C GLU A 20 11.38 -16.25 -11.16
N ILE A 21 10.16 -16.02 -11.66
CA ILE A 21 9.91 -15.18 -12.83
C ILE A 21 10.20 -13.70 -12.54
N VAL A 22 9.82 -13.22 -11.35
CA VAL A 22 9.99 -11.81 -10.99
C VAL A 22 11.47 -11.51 -10.79
N PHE A 23 12.19 -12.39 -10.09
CA PHE A 23 13.62 -12.30 -9.86
C PHE A 23 14.38 -12.28 -11.19
N ARG A 24 14.09 -13.22 -12.10
CA ARG A 24 14.73 -13.24 -13.42
C ARG A 24 14.43 -11.96 -14.19
N SER A 25 13.19 -11.47 -14.17
CA SER A 25 12.83 -10.21 -14.83
C SER A 25 13.61 -9.01 -14.27
N VAL A 26 13.86 -9.00 -12.96
CA VAL A 26 14.67 -7.97 -12.28
C VAL A 26 16.14 -8.08 -12.67
N ILE A 27 16.72 -9.29 -12.71
CA ILE A 27 18.10 -9.50 -13.16
C ILE A 27 18.26 -9.07 -14.61
N ASP A 28 17.37 -9.51 -15.51
CA ASP A 28 17.40 -9.12 -16.91
C ASP A 28 17.33 -7.59 -17.06
N ALA A 29 16.52 -6.92 -16.25
CA ALA A 29 16.41 -5.46 -16.26
C ALA A 29 17.68 -4.77 -15.74
N LEU A 30 18.32 -5.32 -14.70
CA LEU A 30 19.58 -4.81 -14.15
C LEU A 30 20.75 -4.98 -15.12
N GLU A 31 20.83 -6.10 -15.85
CA GLU A 31 21.86 -6.32 -16.86
C GLU A 31 21.72 -5.36 -18.07
N ARG A 32 20.48 -4.96 -18.39
CA ARG A 32 20.18 -3.98 -19.45
C ARG A 32 20.33 -2.52 -19.00
N ALA A 33 20.23 -2.25 -17.69
CA ALA A 33 20.24 -0.89 -17.16
C ALA A 33 21.49 -0.06 -17.56
N PRO A 34 22.73 -0.61 -17.57
CA PRO A 34 23.91 0.14 -18.00
C PRO A 34 23.88 0.59 -19.47
N SER A 35 23.10 -0.10 -20.30
CA SER A 35 22.93 0.22 -21.72
C SER A 35 21.82 1.24 -21.97
N ALA A 36 21.02 1.57 -20.95
CA ALA A 36 20.02 2.61 -21.06
C ALA A 36 20.68 3.99 -21.10
N SER A 37 20.21 4.87 -21.99
CA SER A 37 20.69 6.26 -22.05
C SER A 37 20.32 7.05 -20.80
N GLU A 38 19.22 6.68 -20.13
CA GLU A 38 18.70 7.32 -18.93
C GLU A 38 17.84 6.33 -18.11
N ILE A 39 17.87 6.45 -16.79
CA ILE A 39 17.00 5.71 -15.87
C ILE A 39 16.07 6.71 -15.20
N ILE A 40 14.77 6.64 -15.51
CA ILE A 40 13.76 7.45 -14.84
C ILE A 40 13.38 6.75 -13.54
N VAL A 41 13.79 7.33 -12.41
CA VAL A 41 13.35 6.88 -11.08
C VAL A 41 12.10 7.66 -10.71
N HIS A 42 10.96 6.98 -10.56
CA HIS A 42 9.73 7.61 -10.06
C HIS A 42 9.81 7.78 -8.54
N THR A 43 10.68 8.70 -8.14
CA THR A 43 10.79 9.29 -6.80
C THR A 43 10.57 10.80 -6.96
N PHE A 44 10.13 11.49 -5.93
CA PHE A 44 9.92 12.94 -5.97
C PHE A 44 10.60 13.56 -4.75
N ASP A 45 11.14 14.77 -4.90
CA ASP A 45 11.59 15.57 -3.76
C ASP A 45 10.40 16.20 -3.01
N GLU A 46 9.30 16.51 -3.71
CA GLU A 46 8.03 17.02 -3.16
C GLU A 46 6.85 16.62 -4.08
N LEU A 47 5.70 16.26 -3.49
CA LEU A 47 4.54 15.67 -4.20
C LEU A 47 3.88 16.64 -5.20
N LYS A 48 3.57 16.18 -6.43
CA LYS A 48 2.86 16.98 -7.45
C LYS A 48 1.36 17.16 -7.15
N GLN A 49 0.82 18.33 -7.52
CA GLN A 49 -0.57 18.73 -7.28
C GLN A 49 -1.66 17.82 -7.87
N GLU A 50 -1.35 17.04 -8.90
CA GLU A 50 -2.33 16.17 -9.55
C GLU A 50 -2.76 14.99 -8.65
N VAL A 51 -1.81 14.42 -7.91
CA VAL A 51 -2.09 13.41 -6.87
C VAL A 51 -2.92 14.03 -5.75
N LEU A 52 -2.61 15.27 -5.36
CA LEU A 52 -3.38 16.01 -4.34
C LEU A 52 -4.82 16.28 -4.79
N ARG A 53 -5.05 16.55 -6.08
CA ARG A 53 -6.40 16.74 -6.64
C ARG A 53 -7.20 15.45 -6.70
N ALA A 54 -6.61 14.32 -7.09
CA ALA A 54 -7.29 13.03 -7.05
C ALA A 54 -7.72 12.65 -5.61
N LEU A 55 -6.97 13.10 -4.61
CA LEU A 55 -7.28 12.94 -3.19
C LEU A 55 -8.20 14.04 -2.62
N SER A 56 -8.53 15.08 -3.39
CA SER A 56 -9.21 16.30 -2.91
C SER A 56 -10.58 16.03 -2.27
N THR A 57 -11.36 15.09 -2.79
CA THR A 57 -12.66 14.72 -2.20
C THR A 57 -12.48 14.06 -0.82
N CYS A 58 -11.42 13.29 -0.63
CA CYS A 58 -11.06 12.77 0.69
C CYS A 58 -10.53 13.88 1.60
N PHE A 59 -9.76 14.83 1.05
CA PHE A 59 -9.27 15.99 1.81
C PHE A 59 -10.39 16.89 2.31
N LEU A 60 -11.49 17.07 1.56
CA LEU A 60 -12.65 17.83 2.05
C LEU A 60 -13.24 17.23 3.34
N MET A 61 -13.32 15.90 3.45
CA MET A 61 -13.74 15.25 4.69
C MET A 61 -12.72 15.43 5.82
N LEU A 62 -11.42 15.35 5.49
CA LEU A 62 -10.33 15.51 6.44
C LEU A 62 -10.19 16.96 6.95
N ASN A 63 -10.52 17.96 6.12
CA ASN A 63 -10.40 19.39 6.45
C ASN A 63 -11.30 19.81 7.63
N SER A 64 -12.34 19.02 7.95
CA SER A 64 -13.19 19.24 9.12
C SER A 64 -12.60 18.69 10.43
N LYS A 65 -11.48 17.95 10.37
CA LYS A 65 -10.81 17.34 11.52
C LYS A 65 -9.60 18.14 11.97
N ALA A 66 -9.17 17.93 13.22
CA ALA A 66 -7.93 18.49 13.72
C ALA A 66 -6.72 18.01 12.87
N HIS A 67 -5.70 18.84 12.74
CA HIS A 67 -4.49 18.48 12.01
C HIS A 67 -3.87 17.19 12.59
N ASN A 68 -3.40 16.30 11.72
CA ASN A 68 -2.74 15.04 12.10
C ASN A 68 -3.57 14.13 13.05
N SER A 69 -4.90 14.22 13.01
CA SER A 69 -5.79 13.48 13.92
C SER A 69 -6.44 12.24 13.31
N VAL A 70 -6.26 11.99 12.00
CA VAL A 70 -6.93 10.90 11.29
C VAL A 70 -5.91 9.84 10.85
N ILE A 71 -6.16 8.59 11.20
CA ILE A 71 -5.34 7.45 10.75
C ILE A 71 -5.73 7.07 9.33
N TYR A 72 -4.79 7.11 8.38
CA TYR A 72 -4.99 6.58 7.03
C TYR A 72 -4.47 5.14 6.93
N VAL A 73 -5.31 4.23 6.43
CA VAL A 73 -4.94 2.83 6.22
C VAL A 73 -5.25 2.41 4.80
N SER A 74 -4.24 1.91 4.09
CA SER A 74 -4.37 1.30 2.77
C SER A 74 -3.30 0.23 2.59
N PHE A 75 -3.69 -0.94 2.08
CA PHE A 75 -2.78 -2.05 1.78
C PHE A 75 -2.34 -2.07 0.31
N GLY A 76 -2.57 -0.97 -0.42
CA GLY A 76 -2.28 -0.89 -1.85
C GLY A 76 -3.16 -1.83 -2.67
N SER A 77 -2.82 -2.00 -3.95
CA SER A 77 -3.59 -2.80 -4.92
C SER A 77 -3.22 -4.29 -4.96
N ILE A 78 -2.09 -4.68 -4.36
CA ILE A 78 -1.52 -6.03 -4.54
C ILE A 78 -1.71 -6.90 -3.30
N ALA A 79 -1.61 -6.32 -2.10
CA ALA A 79 -1.66 -7.12 -0.89
C ALA A 79 -3.07 -7.70 -0.65
N VAL A 80 -3.10 -8.95 -0.22
CA VAL A 80 -4.29 -9.69 0.20
C VAL A 80 -4.11 -10.07 1.67
N LEU A 81 -5.14 -9.86 2.47
CA LEU A 81 -5.20 -10.19 3.88
C LEU A 81 -5.99 -11.49 4.09
N THR A 82 -5.59 -12.24 5.10
CA THR A 82 -6.46 -13.29 5.65
C THR A 82 -7.64 -12.65 6.41
N PRO A 83 -8.79 -13.34 6.53
CA PRO A 83 -9.91 -12.84 7.34
C PRO A 83 -9.51 -12.47 8.78
N SER A 84 -8.64 -13.28 9.40
CA SER A 84 -8.14 -13.01 10.76
C SER A 84 -7.34 -11.71 10.85
N GLN A 85 -6.53 -11.39 9.84
CA GLN A 85 -5.78 -10.13 9.80
C GLN A 85 -6.72 -8.93 9.67
N LEU A 86 -7.71 -9.00 8.76
CA LEU A 86 -8.70 -7.94 8.60
C LEU A 86 -9.41 -7.64 9.94
N VAL A 87 -9.87 -8.67 10.63
CA VAL A 87 -10.55 -8.54 11.93
C VAL A 87 -9.64 -7.91 12.98
N LYS A 88 -8.39 -8.36 13.09
CA LYS A 88 -7.41 -7.80 14.05
C LYS A 88 -7.13 -6.32 13.78
N ILE A 89 -6.98 -5.94 12.51
CA ILE A 89 -6.78 -4.54 12.11
C ILE A 89 -8.03 -3.72 12.45
N GLY A 90 -9.22 -4.22 12.13
CA GLY A 90 -10.49 -3.57 12.44
C GLY A 90 -10.68 -3.33 13.94
N TRP A 91 -10.38 -4.31 14.78
CA TRP A 91 -10.39 -4.15 16.24
C TRP A 91 -9.35 -3.15 16.73
N GLY A 92 -8.13 -3.19 16.17
CA GLY A 92 -7.09 -2.22 16.51
C GLY A 92 -7.50 -0.78 16.19
N LEU A 93 -8.15 -0.56 15.04
CA LEU A 93 -8.67 0.74 14.65
C LEU A 93 -9.83 1.19 15.54
N ALA A 94 -10.80 0.31 15.82
CA ALA A 94 -11.93 0.62 16.69
C ALA A 94 -11.49 0.99 18.12
N ASN A 95 -10.46 0.32 18.64
CA ASN A 95 -9.93 0.58 19.99
C ASN A 95 -8.90 1.72 20.02
N SER A 96 -8.57 2.34 18.89
CA SER A 96 -7.56 3.40 18.84
C SER A 96 -8.07 4.76 19.35
N GLU A 97 -9.38 4.92 19.48
CA GLU A 97 -10.06 6.20 19.82
C GLU A 97 -9.72 7.36 18.85
N HIS A 98 -9.06 7.07 17.73
CA HIS A 98 -8.74 8.02 16.68
C HIS A 98 -9.68 7.83 15.48
N PRO A 99 -10.17 8.92 14.87
CA PRO A 99 -10.82 8.84 13.57
C PRO A 99 -9.89 8.16 12.56
N PHE A 100 -10.45 7.33 11.68
CA PHE A 100 -9.67 6.69 10.65
C PHE A 100 -10.36 6.69 9.29
N LEU A 101 -9.54 6.67 8.24
CA LEU A 101 -9.89 6.50 6.86
C LEU A 101 -9.25 5.19 6.36
N TRP A 102 -10.04 4.11 6.31
CA TRP A 102 -9.55 2.82 5.83
C TRP A 102 -10.09 2.51 4.43
N ILE A 103 -9.18 2.39 3.46
CA ILE A 103 -9.50 1.95 2.10
C ILE A 103 -9.60 0.43 2.08
N ILE A 104 -10.83 -0.08 1.98
CA ILE A 104 -11.12 -1.50 1.81
C ILE A 104 -11.51 -1.76 0.37
N ARG A 105 -10.75 -2.64 -0.29
CA ARG A 105 -11.03 -3.10 -1.65
C ARG A 105 -11.81 -4.41 -1.61
N PRO A 106 -12.69 -4.70 -2.58
CA PRO A 106 -13.45 -5.95 -2.61
C PRO A 106 -12.58 -7.21 -2.64
N ASP A 107 -11.37 -7.11 -3.19
CA ASP A 107 -10.38 -8.18 -3.32
C ASP A 107 -9.35 -8.20 -2.18
N LEU A 108 -9.53 -7.39 -1.13
CA LEU A 108 -8.56 -7.27 -0.05
C LEU A 108 -8.46 -8.54 0.80
N VAL A 109 -9.48 -9.41 0.81
CA VAL A 109 -9.51 -10.62 1.65
C VAL A 109 -9.60 -11.88 0.79
N GLU A 110 -8.76 -12.85 1.10
CA GLU A 110 -8.74 -14.15 0.41
C GLU A 110 -10.06 -14.90 0.60
N GLY A 111 -10.70 -15.28 -0.50
CA GLY A 111 -11.86 -16.19 -0.50
C GLY A 111 -13.23 -15.59 -0.17
N GLU A 112 -13.37 -14.29 0.09
CA GLU A 112 -14.65 -13.66 0.44
C GLU A 112 -15.08 -12.53 -0.52
N SER A 113 -15.60 -12.91 -1.70
CA SER A 113 -16.20 -11.95 -2.65
C SER A 113 -17.57 -11.39 -2.22
N THR A 114 -18.15 -11.86 -1.10
CA THR A 114 -19.56 -11.62 -0.75
C THR A 114 -19.80 -10.77 0.50
N ILE A 115 -18.81 -10.56 1.38
CA ILE A 115 -19.00 -9.75 2.60
C ILE A 115 -18.79 -8.24 2.34
N LEU A 116 -18.03 -7.87 1.30
CA LEU A 116 -17.66 -6.48 1.00
C LEU A 116 -18.20 -6.00 -0.37
N SER A 117 -19.45 -6.35 -0.70
CA SER A 117 -20.05 -6.01 -2.01
C SER A 117 -20.35 -4.52 -2.23
N HIS A 118 -20.12 -3.68 -1.21
CA HIS A 118 -20.24 -2.23 -1.34
C HIS A 118 -18.85 -1.62 -1.29
N ARG A 119 -18.48 -0.85 -2.32
CA ARG A 119 -17.34 0.09 -2.30
C ARG A 119 -17.47 0.96 -1.05
N GLY A 120 -16.85 0.53 0.03
CA GLY A 120 -17.02 1.11 1.36
C GLY A 120 -15.70 1.66 1.81
N VAL A 121 -15.52 2.97 1.65
CA VAL A 121 -14.64 3.69 2.56
C VAL A 121 -15.25 3.52 3.95
N LEU A 122 -14.61 2.74 4.82
CA LEU A 122 -15.04 2.67 6.22
C LEU A 122 -14.49 3.90 6.93
N THR A 123 -15.40 4.83 7.21
CA THR A 123 -15.17 5.95 8.11
C THR A 123 -15.93 5.71 9.39
N HIS A 124 -15.23 5.39 10.47
CA HIS A 124 -15.82 5.41 11.80
C HIS A 124 -15.55 6.79 12.42
N PHE A 125 -16.63 7.47 12.79
CA PHE A 125 -16.60 8.72 13.53
C PHE A 125 -16.96 8.37 14.97
N GLY A 126 -15.93 8.19 15.81
CA GLY A 126 -16.08 8.31 17.26
C GLY A 126 -16.35 9.74 17.66
#